data_AF-A0A957RH78-F1
#
_entry.id   AF-A0A957RH78-F1
#
_cell.length_a   1.000
_cell.length_b   1.000
_cell.length_c   1.000
_cell.angle_alpha   90.00
_cell.angle_beta   90.00
_cell.angle_gamma   90.00
#
_symmetry.space_group_name_H-M   'P 1'
#
loop_
_entity.id
_entity.type
_entity.pdbx_description
1 polymer ?
#
loop_
_entity_poly.entity_id
_entity_poly.type
_entity_poly.pdbx_seq_one_letter_code
_entity_poly.pdbx_strand_id
1 'polypeptide(L)'
;GRRRGNWLAYAGCGVVMAASIYTYQGAWIIPPLMVAVGALLWWHDRRAPLPEGGGGGRRASLVTGGLAAIVTAGVLLVPLVLFFMQQPDLFLLRPEQIATGSAAAGTHQSPLESAWAYVLMFVPLVQAGDLDPRRNIPGLAALNIWQAIPFWLGVGLAVWRMRNPVYWIALLSLGGLLLPGVLSEYAPHYHRVLGAAAPVAILAAVGLDAIWRLWVTRAGRRPALAWAGWLSVLLLVAGTVVSARDYFLRWAPLPDLYYAFDVGLWEIGQEIAAHPPGAPIYLTPRSADHPTLAFAWETQPGSHGAPVTFDGRHIFPLTAGRNPQAETYITLEDEDFRTRLLLPELFPTATVDREVLDRQGRTYARYYVRGAD
;
A
#
# COMPACT_ATOMS: atom_id res chain seq x y z
N GLY A 1 6.44 30.14 -1.30
CA GLY A 1 7.57 30.85 -0.69
C GLY A 1 8.45 31.52 -1.72
N ARG A 2 9.37 30.78 -2.36
CA ARG A 2 10.51 31.28 -3.17
C ARG A 2 10.28 32.46 -4.11
N ARG A 3 9.18 32.49 -4.87
CA ARG A 3 8.94 33.58 -5.84
C ARG A 3 8.53 34.90 -5.20
N ARG A 4 7.77 34.84 -4.10
CA ARG A 4 7.12 35.99 -3.45
C ARG A 4 7.71 36.33 -2.08
N GLY A 5 8.70 35.58 -1.59
CA GLY A 5 9.21 35.75 -0.23
C GLY A 5 8.24 35.34 0.89
N ASN A 6 7.08 34.74 0.55
CA ASN A 6 6.04 34.44 1.55
C ASN A 6 6.47 33.32 2.50
N TRP A 7 6.70 33.67 3.77
CA TRP A 7 7.11 32.76 4.84
C TRP A 7 6.00 31.77 5.24
N LEU A 8 4.73 32.17 5.18
CA LEU A 8 3.59 31.29 5.50
C LEU A 8 3.54 30.07 4.58
N ALA A 9 3.91 30.24 3.31
CA ALA A 9 3.97 29.14 2.36
C ALA A 9 5.11 28.15 2.67
N TYR A 10 6.17 28.59 3.35
CA TYR A 10 7.23 27.70 3.81
C TYR A 10 6.85 27.00 5.11
N ALA A 11 6.27 27.73 6.07
CA ALA A 11 5.71 27.13 7.28
C ALA A 11 4.66 26.05 6.93
N GLY A 12 3.74 26.37 6.02
CA GLY A 12 2.75 25.40 5.50
C GLY A 12 3.38 24.18 4.82
N CYS A 13 4.52 24.35 4.12
CA CYS A 13 5.28 23.22 3.60
C CYS A 13 5.81 22.31 4.73
N GLY A 14 6.33 22.92 5.80
CA GLY A 14 6.75 22.20 7.01
C GLY A 14 5.62 21.46 7.71
N VAL A 15 4.44 22.08 7.82
CA VAL A 15 3.22 21.45 8.36
C VAL A 15 2.82 20.23 7.54
N VAL A 16 2.72 20.37 6.21
CA VAL A 16 2.33 19.26 5.32
C VAL A 16 3.39 18.15 5.35
N MET A 17 4.67 18.48 5.44
CA MET A 17 5.74 17.50 5.57
C MET A 17 5.63 16.69 6.87
N ALA A 18 5.44 17.35 8.01
CA ALA A 18 5.26 16.66 9.29
C ALA A 18 3.99 15.79 9.28
N ALA A 19 2.86 16.33 8.80
CA ALA A 19 1.62 15.57 8.67
C ALA A 19 1.81 14.32 7.78
N SER A 20 2.52 14.46 6.66
CA SER A 20 2.80 13.33 5.76
C SER A 20 3.57 12.22 6.47
N ILE A 21 4.58 12.56 7.26
CA ILE A 21 5.40 11.60 8.04
C ILE A 21 4.55 10.85 9.08
N TYR A 22 3.59 11.51 9.72
CA TYR A 22 2.67 10.85 10.65
C TYR A 22 1.68 9.90 9.96
N THR A 23 1.21 10.26 8.77
CA THR A 23 0.13 9.52 8.08
C THR A 23 0.63 8.42 7.16
N TYR A 24 1.89 8.46 6.74
CA TYR A 24 2.40 7.60 5.68
C TYR A 24 3.88 7.26 5.88
N GLN A 25 4.19 5.99 6.11
CA GLN A 25 5.57 5.55 6.35
C GLN A 25 6.50 5.86 5.17
N GLY A 26 6.02 5.74 3.93
CA GLY A 26 6.81 6.11 2.74
C GLY A 26 7.15 7.60 2.66
N ALA A 27 6.49 8.46 3.46
CA ALA A 27 6.79 9.89 3.51
C ALA A 27 8.13 10.22 4.19
N TRP A 28 8.82 9.25 4.79
CA TRP A 28 10.15 9.47 5.37
C TRP A 28 11.19 9.88 4.32
N ILE A 29 10.92 9.67 3.03
CA ILE A 29 11.75 10.19 1.93
C ILE A 29 11.51 11.68 1.64
N ILE A 30 10.43 12.28 2.14
CA ILE A 30 10.08 13.67 1.82
C ILE A 30 11.13 14.67 2.33
N PRO A 31 11.67 14.59 3.56
CA PRO A 31 12.73 15.49 4.00
C PRO A 31 13.97 15.50 3.09
N PRO A 32 14.63 14.37 2.78
CA PRO A 32 15.77 14.38 1.86
C PRO A 32 15.37 14.79 0.43
N LEU A 33 14.16 14.43 -0.03
CA LEU A 33 13.64 14.88 -1.32
C LEU A 33 13.46 16.41 -1.38
N MET A 34 12.96 17.03 -0.31
CA MET A 34 12.82 18.49 -0.22
C MET A 34 14.17 19.19 -0.17
N VAL A 35 15.17 18.61 0.49
CA VAL A 35 16.56 19.11 0.45
C VAL A 35 17.11 19.04 -0.97
N ALA A 36 16.91 17.92 -1.68
CA ALA A 36 17.34 17.77 -3.07
C ALA A 36 16.65 18.78 -4.02
N VAL A 37 15.34 18.99 -3.86
CA VAL A 37 14.60 20.04 -4.58
C VAL A 37 15.16 21.42 -4.24
N GLY A 38 15.38 21.74 -2.96
CA GLY A 38 15.97 23.00 -2.52
C GLY A 38 17.35 23.26 -3.13
N ALA A 39 18.23 22.26 -3.11
CA ALA A 39 19.57 22.33 -3.70
C ALA A 39 19.51 22.59 -5.21
N LEU A 40 18.63 21.90 -5.93
CA LEU A 40 18.42 22.10 -7.36
C LEU A 40 17.94 23.52 -7.67
N LEU A 41 16.98 24.02 -6.90
CA LEU A 41 16.45 25.36 -7.09
C LEU A 41 17.49 26.43 -6.78
N TRP A 42 18.31 26.22 -5.75
CA TRP A 42 19.45 27.08 -5.43
C TRP A 42 20.49 27.09 -6.55
N TRP A 43 20.85 25.92 -7.09
CA TRP A 43 21.79 25.79 -8.22
C TRP A 43 21.29 26.49 -9.48
N HIS A 44 20.00 26.33 -9.79
CA HIS A 44 19.36 27.02 -10.90
C HIS A 44 19.39 28.54 -10.72
N ASP A 45 19.06 29.04 -9.52
CA ASP A 45 19.16 30.47 -9.22
C ASP A 45 20.59 30.97 -9.27
N ARG A 46 21.59 30.11 -9.03
CA ARG A 46 23.03 30.43 -9.13
C ARG A 46 23.46 30.75 -10.55
N ARG A 47 22.89 30.04 -11.53
CA ARG A 47 23.23 30.15 -12.97
C ARG A 47 22.36 31.15 -13.73
N ALA A 48 21.21 31.55 -13.17
CA ALA A 48 20.36 32.56 -13.78
C ALA A 48 21.06 33.93 -13.75
N PRO A 49 21.06 34.69 -14.86
CA PRO A 49 21.53 36.06 -14.88
C PRO A 49 20.81 36.86 -13.78
N LEU A 50 21.57 37.63 -13.00
CA LEU A 50 21.00 38.52 -12.00
C LEU A 50 20.09 39.51 -12.73
N PRO A 51 18.78 39.57 -12.43
CA PRO A 51 17.97 40.67 -12.92
C PRO A 51 18.54 41.97 -12.33
N GLU A 52 18.72 42.97 -13.18
CA GLU A 52 19.01 44.34 -12.75
C GLU A 52 17.92 44.74 -11.74
N GLY A 53 18.27 44.83 -10.45
CA GLY A 53 17.36 45.25 -9.38
C GLY A 53 16.79 44.20 -8.42
N GLY A 54 17.38 43.00 -8.23
CA GLY A 54 16.97 42.19 -7.06
C GLY A 54 17.24 40.68 -7.01
N GLY A 55 18.20 40.14 -7.77
CA GLY A 55 18.47 38.69 -7.80
C GLY A 55 18.85 38.02 -6.46
N GLY A 56 19.32 38.79 -5.47
CA GLY A 56 19.71 38.28 -4.15
C GLY A 56 18.54 37.77 -3.29
N GLY A 57 17.33 38.30 -3.49
CA GLY A 57 16.19 38.02 -2.61
C GLY A 57 15.62 36.60 -2.73
N ARG A 58 15.67 35.98 -3.92
CA ARG A 58 15.12 34.62 -4.13
C ARG A 58 15.96 33.54 -3.44
N ARG A 59 17.29 33.68 -3.51
CA ARG A 59 18.22 32.74 -2.84
C ARG A 59 18.13 32.88 -1.34
N ALA A 60 18.16 34.12 -0.83
CA ALA A 60 17.96 34.39 0.59
C ALA A 60 16.61 33.84 1.06
N SER A 61 15.53 34.08 0.31
CA SER A 61 14.20 33.54 0.62
C SER A 61 14.12 32.01 0.59
N LEU A 62 14.88 31.34 -0.27
CA LEU A 62 14.93 29.87 -0.31
C LEU A 62 15.63 29.30 0.92
N VAL A 63 16.72 29.93 1.36
CA VAL A 63 17.45 29.51 2.56
C VAL A 63 16.65 29.81 3.81
N THR A 64 16.23 31.06 4.03
CA THR A 64 15.48 31.45 5.23
C THR A 64 14.11 30.79 5.28
N GLY A 65 13.44 30.67 4.14
CA GLY A 65 12.18 29.94 4.02
C GLY A 65 12.35 28.43 4.21
N GLY A 66 13.40 27.83 3.65
CA GLY A 66 13.73 26.42 3.87
C GLY A 66 13.97 26.10 5.34
N LEU A 67 14.71 26.98 6.05
CA LEU A 67 14.88 26.89 7.50
C LEU A 67 13.54 26.99 8.23
N ALA A 68 12.64 27.91 7.84
CA ALA A 68 11.31 28.00 8.44
C ALA A 68 10.49 26.71 8.24
N ALA A 69 10.58 26.07 7.07
CA ALA A 69 9.92 24.78 6.81
C ALA A 69 10.51 23.65 7.68
N ILE A 70 11.84 23.60 7.82
CA ILE A 70 12.54 22.61 8.67
C ILE A 70 12.15 22.81 10.14
N VAL A 71 12.20 24.04 10.65
CA VAL A 71 11.83 24.35 12.05
C VAL A 71 10.37 23.99 12.30
N THR A 72 9.46 24.38 11.39
CA THR A 72 8.04 24.09 11.54
C THR A 72 7.79 22.58 11.56
N ALA A 73 8.39 21.82 10.65
CA ALA A 73 8.27 20.37 10.66
C ALA A 73 8.92 19.73 11.90
N GLY A 74 10.10 20.19 12.29
CA GLY A 74 10.83 19.70 13.46
C GLY A 74 10.03 19.86 14.75
N VAL A 75 9.43 21.04 14.96
CA VAL A 75 8.55 21.29 16.12
C VAL A 75 7.35 20.34 16.12
N LEU A 76 6.71 20.12 14.98
CA LEU A 76 5.55 19.23 14.87
C LEU A 76 5.92 17.75 15.02
N LEU A 77 7.16 17.36 14.71
CA LEU A 77 7.65 16.00 14.85
C LEU A 77 8.21 15.69 16.24
N VAL A 78 8.31 16.67 17.16
CA VAL A 78 8.82 16.46 18.53
C VAL A 78 8.13 15.27 19.23
N PRO A 79 6.78 15.12 19.21
CA PRO A 79 6.14 13.99 19.86
C PRO A 79 6.59 12.64 19.29
N LEU A 80 6.80 12.56 17.97
CA LEU A 80 7.26 11.34 17.31
C LEU A 80 8.71 11.01 17.68
N VAL A 81 9.57 12.03 17.75
CA VAL A 81 10.96 11.87 18.18
C VAL A 81 11.02 11.39 19.63
N LEU A 82 10.24 11.99 20.53
CA LEU A 82 10.17 11.56 21.93
C LEU A 82 9.70 10.11 22.07
N PHE A 83 8.71 9.70 21.26
CA PHE A 83 8.25 8.31 21.21
C PHE A 83 9.39 7.35 20.82
N PHE A 84 10.12 7.65 19.75
CA PHE A 84 11.24 6.80 19.32
C PHE A 84 12.45 6.84 20.28
N MET A 85 12.64 7.93 21.03
CA MET A 85 13.65 7.95 22.09
C MET A 85 13.29 7.02 23.26
N GLN A 86 12.01 6.84 23.54
CA GLN A 86 11.52 5.92 24.58
C GLN A 86 11.44 4.47 24.07
N GLN A 87 11.23 4.28 22.78
CA GLN A 87 11.05 2.98 22.12
C GLN A 87 11.97 2.88 20.88
N PRO A 88 13.30 2.83 21.07
CA PRO A 88 14.25 2.90 19.96
C PRO A 88 14.10 1.74 18.98
N ASP A 89 13.76 0.55 19.47
CA ASP A 89 13.58 -0.65 18.65
C ASP A 89 12.46 -0.48 17.61
N LEU A 90 11.46 0.36 17.90
CA LEU A 90 10.34 0.61 16.98
C LEU A 90 10.69 1.55 15.82
N PHE A 91 11.82 2.27 15.89
CA PHE A 91 12.19 3.23 14.85
C PHE A 91 12.51 2.57 13.51
N LEU A 92 13.27 1.46 13.54
CA LEU A 92 13.69 0.74 12.34
C LEU A 92 12.99 -0.61 12.14
N LEU A 93 12.17 -1.05 13.10
CA LEU A 93 11.47 -2.35 13.05
C LEU A 93 10.80 -2.60 11.70
N ARG A 94 9.96 -1.65 11.23
CA ARG A 94 9.24 -1.80 9.97
C ARG A 94 10.16 -1.69 8.74
N PRO A 95 11.01 -0.65 8.59
CA PRO A 95 11.97 -0.59 7.49
C PRO A 95 12.85 -1.84 7.33
N GLU A 96 13.35 -2.41 8.43
CA GLU A 96 14.21 -3.61 8.40
C GLU A 96 13.46 -4.87 7.96
N GLN A 97 12.22 -5.04 8.43
CA GLN A 97 11.37 -6.16 8.03
C GLN A 97 11.07 -6.18 6.53
N ILE A 98 10.92 -5.00 5.91
CA ILE A 98 10.48 -4.88 4.52
C ILE A 98 11.60 -4.51 3.55
N ALA A 99 12.84 -4.38 3.99
CA ALA A 99 13.96 -4.00 3.11
C ALA A 99 14.30 -5.12 2.11
N THR A 100 14.55 -4.77 0.84
CA THR A 100 15.02 -5.75 -0.16
C THR A 100 16.34 -6.38 0.29
N GLY A 101 16.39 -7.71 0.34
CA GLY A 101 17.61 -8.45 0.69
C GLY A 101 17.86 -8.63 2.19
N SER A 102 16.92 -8.24 3.07
CA SER A 102 16.99 -8.65 4.47
C SER A 102 16.72 -10.16 4.59
N ALA A 103 17.31 -10.83 5.59
CA ALA A 103 17.04 -12.25 5.84
C ALA A 103 15.57 -12.53 6.23
N ALA A 104 14.85 -11.48 6.64
CA ALA A 104 13.43 -11.51 6.96
C ALA A 104 12.52 -11.22 5.75
N ALA A 105 13.08 -10.72 4.63
CA ALA A 105 12.31 -10.45 3.43
C ALA A 105 11.86 -11.76 2.78
N GLY A 106 10.57 -11.86 2.47
CA GLY A 106 10.00 -13.06 1.86
C GLY A 106 10.33 -13.23 0.36
N THR A 107 11.08 -12.29 -0.23
CA THR A 107 11.51 -12.33 -1.63
C THR A 107 12.95 -11.84 -1.82
N HIS A 108 13.68 -12.47 -2.74
CA HIS A 108 15.06 -12.10 -3.12
C HIS A 108 15.11 -11.18 -4.35
N GLN A 109 14.26 -10.15 -4.41
CA GLN A 109 14.31 -9.17 -5.49
C GLN A 109 15.47 -8.19 -5.29
N SER A 110 16.26 -7.97 -6.33
CA SER A 110 17.29 -6.94 -6.36
C SER A 110 16.67 -5.54 -6.54
N PRO A 111 17.31 -4.46 -6.06
CA PRO A 111 16.81 -3.09 -6.26
C PRO A 111 16.63 -2.70 -7.74
N LEU A 112 17.42 -3.29 -8.64
CA LEU A 112 17.28 -3.07 -10.08
C LEU A 112 16.01 -3.72 -10.63
N GLU A 113 15.71 -4.96 -10.23
CA GLU A 113 14.46 -5.64 -10.58
C GLU A 113 13.25 -4.89 -10.02
N SER A 114 13.35 -4.42 -8.77
CA SER A 114 12.32 -3.58 -8.15
C SER A 114 12.11 -2.28 -8.94
N ALA A 115 13.18 -1.57 -9.28
CA ALA A 115 13.10 -0.35 -10.08
C ALA A 115 12.46 -0.62 -11.45
N TRP A 116 12.81 -1.73 -12.10
CA TRP A 116 12.23 -2.13 -13.37
C TRP A 116 10.74 -2.47 -13.23
N ALA A 117 10.34 -3.15 -12.16
CA ALA A 117 8.92 -3.42 -11.87
C ALA A 117 8.11 -2.11 -11.72
N TYR A 118 8.66 -1.10 -11.04
CA TYR A 118 8.02 0.22 -10.93
C TYR A 118 7.99 1.01 -12.25
N VAL A 119 8.86 0.72 -13.20
CA VAL A 119 8.75 1.26 -14.57
C VAL A 119 7.62 0.55 -15.32
N LEU A 120 7.59 -0.78 -15.27
CA LEU A 120 6.61 -1.60 -15.97
C LEU A 120 5.18 -1.43 -15.45
N MET A 121 4.99 -1.07 -14.17
CA MET A 121 3.64 -0.84 -13.63
C MET A 121 2.90 0.31 -14.33
N PHE A 122 3.61 1.22 -15.01
CA PHE A 122 3.03 2.29 -15.81
C PHE A 122 2.81 1.92 -17.29
N VAL A 123 3.04 0.65 -17.66
CA VAL A 123 2.88 0.12 -19.02
C VAL A 123 1.68 -0.85 -19.05
N PRO A 124 0.47 -0.38 -19.38
CA PRO A 124 -0.75 -1.19 -19.30
C PRO A 124 -0.76 -2.45 -20.16
N LEU A 125 0.05 -2.49 -21.23
CA LEU A 125 0.16 -3.65 -22.10
C LEU A 125 0.85 -4.86 -21.44
N VAL A 126 1.67 -4.61 -20.41
CA VAL A 126 2.40 -5.67 -19.72
C VAL A 126 1.59 -6.25 -18.56
N GLN A 127 0.70 -5.43 -17.95
CA GLN A 127 -0.03 -5.80 -16.72
C GLN A 127 0.92 -6.30 -15.62
N ALA A 128 2.01 -5.55 -15.40
CA ALA A 128 2.96 -5.76 -14.30
C ALA A 128 2.60 -4.86 -13.10
N GLY A 129 1.34 -4.87 -12.68
CA GLY A 129 0.88 -4.17 -11.48
C GLY A 129 1.18 -4.93 -10.18
N ASP A 130 0.75 -4.34 -9.06
CA ASP A 130 0.81 -4.99 -7.74
C ASP A 130 -0.04 -6.27 -7.78
N LEU A 131 0.52 -7.36 -7.25
CA LEU A 131 -0.12 -8.68 -7.21
C LEU A 131 -0.91 -8.90 -5.92
N ASP A 132 -0.73 -8.08 -4.89
CA ASP A 132 -1.45 -8.22 -3.62
C ASP A 132 -2.93 -7.87 -3.81
N PRO A 133 -3.85 -8.85 -3.69
CA PRO A 133 -5.27 -8.62 -3.93
C PRO A 133 -5.86 -7.63 -2.93
N ARG A 134 -5.24 -7.39 -1.76
CA ARG A 134 -5.73 -6.41 -0.77
C ARG A 134 -5.63 -4.96 -1.26
N ARG A 135 -4.83 -4.72 -2.30
CA ARG A 135 -4.43 -3.36 -2.70
C ARG A 135 -4.82 -3.01 -4.11
N ASN A 136 -4.89 -4.01 -4.98
CA ASN A 136 -5.16 -3.82 -6.40
C ASN A 136 -5.84 -5.05 -6.97
N ILE A 137 -6.40 -4.92 -8.17
CA ILE A 137 -6.68 -6.09 -9.01
C ILE A 137 -5.32 -6.69 -9.38
N PRO A 138 -5.04 -7.97 -9.05
CA PRO A 138 -3.71 -8.54 -9.26
C PRO A 138 -3.18 -8.32 -10.68
N GLY A 139 -2.01 -7.69 -10.78
CA GLY A 139 -1.32 -7.41 -12.04
C GLY A 139 -1.86 -6.20 -12.81
N LEU A 140 -2.98 -5.60 -12.42
CA LEU A 140 -3.51 -4.45 -13.15
C LEU A 140 -2.55 -3.26 -13.05
N ALA A 141 -2.11 -2.73 -14.19
CA ALA A 141 -1.21 -1.58 -14.25
C ALA A 141 -1.80 -0.34 -13.57
N ALA A 142 -0.92 0.54 -13.06
CA ALA A 142 -1.30 1.73 -12.31
C ALA A 142 -2.02 2.76 -13.18
N LEU A 143 -1.78 2.72 -14.49
CA LEU A 143 -2.39 3.59 -15.48
C LEU A 143 -3.06 2.74 -16.55
N ASN A 144 -4.24 3.15 -16.98
CA ASN A 144 -4.85 2.60 -18.20
C ASN A 144 -4.21 3.21 -19.45
N ILE A 145 -4.56 2.69 -20.64
CA ILE A 145 -3.91 3.08 -21.90
C ILE A 145 -4.01 4.59 -22.21
N TRP A 146 -5.16 5.22 -21.92
CA TRP A 146 -5.37 6.64 -22.24
C TRP A 146 -4.72 7.57 -21.22
N GLN A 147 -4.36 7.08 -20.03
CA GLN A 147 -3.52 7.79 -19.06
C GLN A 147 -2.02 7.56 -19.31
N ALA A 148 -1.64 6.34 -19.70
CA ALA A 148 -0.24 5.97 -19.93
C ALA A 148 0.37 6.74 -21.10
N ILE A 149 -0.36 6.94 -22.20
CA ILE A 149 0.12 7.70 -23.36
C ILE A 149 0.55 9.13 -22.98
N PRO A 150 -0.31 9.98 -22.39
CA PRO A 150 0.09 11.32 -21.98
C PRO A 150 1.13 11.29 -20.85
N PHE A 151 1.10 10.30 -19.95
CA PHE A 151 2.14 10.15 -18.92
C PHE A 151 3.53 9.95 -19.53
N TRP A 152 3.71 8.95 -20.40
CA TRP A 152 4.99 8.65 -21.03
C TRP A 152 5.47 9.78 -21.96
N LEU A 153 4.55 10.43 -22.68
CA LEU A 153 4.89 11.64 -23.43
C LEU A 153 5.36 12.77 -22.50
N GLY A 154 4.69 12.96 -21.37
CA GLY A 154 5.08 13.92 -20.35
C GLY A 154 6.44 13.65 -19.74
N VAL A 155 6.75 12.39 -19.44
CA VAL A 155 8.09 11.94 -19.02
C VAL A 155 9.12 12.27 -20.10
N GLY A 156 8.87 11.90 -21.36
CA GLY A 156 9.77 12.18 -22.47
C GLY A 156 10.04 13.68 -22.67
N LEU A 157 8.99 14.51 -22.58
CA LEU A 157 9.11 15.96 -22.65
C LEU A 157 9.85 16.54 -21.44
N ALA A 158 9.62 16.01 -20.24
CA ALA A 158 10.29 16.45 -19.03
C ALA A 158 11.79 16.14 -19.08
N VAL A 159 12.17 14.96 -19.59
CA VAL A 159 13.56 14.59 -19.87
C VAL A 159 14.14 15.51 -20.93
N TRP A 160 13.47 15.70 -22.07
CA TRP A 160 13.96 16.59 -23.13
C TRP A 160 14.15 18.04 -22.67
N ARG A 161 13.29 18.52 -21.78
CA ARG A 161 13.31 19.89 -21.22
C ARG A 161 13.90 19.97 -19.82
N MET A 162 14.75 19.02 -19.44
CA MET A 162 15.37 18.94 -18.11
C MET A 162 16.11 20.21 -17.65
N ARG A 163 16.53 21.06 -18.59
CA ARG A 163 17.15 22.37 -18.27
C ARG A 163 16.19 23.32 -17.56
N ASN A 164 14.88 23.14 -17.70
CA ASN A 164 13.88 23.90 -16.96
C ASN A 164 13.55 23.17 -15.64
N PRO A 165 13.74 23.83 -14.48
CA PRO A 165 13.65 23.19 -13.17
C PRO A 165 12.26 22.62 -12.88
N VAL A 166 11.19 23.11 -13.51
CA VAL A 166 9.83 22.59 -13.31
C VAL A 166 9.74 21.11 -13.72
N TYR A 167 10.35 20.74 -14.84
CA TYR A 167 10.32 19.36 -15.34
C TYR A 167 11.19 18.43 -14.51
N TRP A 168 12.40 18.87 -14.14
CA TRP A 168 13.27 18.04 -13.31
C TRP A 168 12.73 17.87 -11.89
N ILE A 169 12.06 18.87 -11.31
CA ILE A 169 11.37 18.69 -10.02
C ILE A 169 10.32 17.58 -10.14
N ALA A 170 9.52 17.55 -11.21
CA ALA A 170 8.53 16.49 -11.40
C ALA A 170 9.18 15.10 -11.52
N LEU A 171 10.28 14.98 -12.26
CA LEU A 171 11.03 13.73 -12.40
C LEU A 171 11.71 13.30 -11.09
N LEU A 172 12.33 14.24 -10.37
CA LEU A 172 12.96 14.01 -9.08
C LEU A 172 11.91 13.60 -8.04
N SER A 173 10.74 14.24 -8.04
CA SER A 173 9.62 13.85 -7.20
C SER A 173 9.09 12.47 -7.56
N LEU A 174 8.98 12.12 -8.84
CA LEU A 174 8.60 10.77 -9.27
C LEU A 174 9.59 9.73 -8.76
N GLY A 175 10.89 9.89 -9.07
CA GLY A 175 11.92 8.94 -8.65
C GLY A 175 12.05 8.85 -7.14
N GLY A 176 12.04 9.99 -6.43
CA GLY A 176 12.12 10.04 -4.98
C GLY A 176 10.92 9.40 -4.27
N LEU A 177 9.71 9.59 -4.78
CA LEU A 177 8.49 9.02 -4.17
C LEU A 177 8.25 7.56 -4.58
N LEU A 178 8.95 7.04 -5.60
CA LEU A 178 9.03 5.61 -5.90
C LEU A 178 10.10 4.89 -5.05
N LEU A 179 11.11 5.62 -4.56
CA LEU A 179 12.28 5.04 -3.89
C LEU A 179 11.95 4.17 -2.67
N PRO A 180 11.01 4.53 -1.77
CA PRO A 180 10.64 3.64 -0.66
C PRO A 180 10.14 2.28 -1.14
N GLY A 181 9.41 2.26 -2.25
CA GLY A 181 8.96 1.03 -2.88
C GLY A 181 10.10 0.22 -3.49
N VAL A 182 11.05 0.86 -4.18
CA VAL A 182 12.21 0.22 -4.82
C VAL A 182 13.11 -0.48 -3.81
N LEU A 183 13.29 0.13 -2.63
CA LEU A 183 14.14 -0.39 -1.55
C LEU A 183 13.41 -1.41 -0.67
N SER A 184 12.18 -1.77 -1.03
CA SER A 184 11.33 -2.66 -0.25
C SER A 184 10.95 -3.92 -1.02
N GLU A 185 10.73 -5.02 -0.31
CA GLU A 185 10.33 -6.31 -0.88
C GLU A 185 8.97 -6.28 -1.61
N TYR A 186 8.69 -7.27 -2.45
CA TYR A 186 7.43 -7.39 -3.22
C TYR A 186 7.15 -6.22 -4.16
N ALA A 187 8.16 -5.76 -4.91
CA ALA A 187 7.94 -4.76 -5.94
C ALA A 187 7.18 -5.37 -7.15
N PRO A 188 6.23 -4.63 -7.76
CA PRO A 188 5.78 -3.30 -7.39
C PRO A 188 4.70 -3.34 -6.29
N HIS A 189 4.76 -2.41 -5.33
CA HIS A 189 3.86 -2.38 -4.18
C HIS A 189 3.17 -1.02 -4.04
N TYR A 190 1.89 -0.92 -4.42
CA TYR A 190 1.21 0.36 -4.64
C TYR A 190 1.06 1.20 -3.37
N HIS A 191 0.79 0.56 -2.24
CA HIS A 191 0.69 1.27 -0.97
C HIS A 191 2.01 1.94 -0.54
N ARG A 192 3.19 1.41 -0.95
CA ARG A 192 4.51 1.99 -0.59
C ARG A 192 4.98 3.09 -1.54
N VAL A 193 4.24 3.33 -2.63
CA VAL A 193 4.51 4.39 -3.60
C VAL A 193 3.31 5.32 -3.83
N LEU A 194 2.35 5.35 -2.90
CA LEU A 194 1.14 6.18 -3.01
C LEU A 194 1.48 7.65 -3.28
N GLY A 195 2.57 8.14 -2.70
CA GLY A 195 3.07 9.51 -2.92
C GLY A 195 3.40 9.83 -4.39
N ALA A 196 3.77 8.83 -5.19
CA ALA A 196 4.10 9.01 -6.61
C ALA A 196 2.88 9.40 -7.47
N ALA A 197 1.64 9.24 -6.97
CA ALA A 197 0.44 9.64 -7.70
C ALA A 197 0.45 11.12 -8.14
N ALA A 198 0.96 12.02 -7.28
CA ALA A 198 1.03 13.44 -7.58
C ALA A 198 1.98 13.79 -8.75
N PRO A 199 3.27 13.39 -8.75
CA PRO A 199 4.14 13.64 -9.91
C PRO A 199 3.69 12.88 -11.17
N VAL A 200 3.08 11.69 -11.05
CA VAL A 200 2.48 10.98 -12.19
C VAL A 200 1.38 11.82 -12.84
N ALA A 201 0.45 12.37 -12.05
CA ALA A 201 -0.62 13.24 -12.55
C ALA A 201 -0.06 14.52 -13.21
N ILE A 202 0.98 15.14 -12.63
CA ILE A 202 1.64 16.31 -13.21
C ILE A 202 2.27 15.96 -14.58
N LEU A 203 2.98 14.84 -14.67
CA LEU A 203 3.61 14.42 -15.92
C LEU A 203 2.56 14.05 -16.98
N ALA A 204 1.49 13.35 -16.60
CA ALA A 204 0.36 13.11 -17.49
C ALA A 204 -0.27 14.42 -18.00
N ALA A 205 -0.44 15.42 -17.13
CA ALA A 205 -0.95 16.74 -17.53
C ALA A 205 0.00 17.45 -18.52
N VAL A 206 1.32 17.34 -18.35
CA VAL A 206 2.32 17.88 -19.30
C VAL A 206 2.17 17.24 -20.68
N GLY A 207 2.06 15.91 -20.76
CA GLY A 207 1.88 15.24 -22.04
C GLY A 207 0.53 15.53 -22.69
N LEU A 208 -0.54 15.61 -21.89
CA LEU A 208 -1.87 15.97 -22.38
C LEU A 208 -1.90 17.41 -22.93
N ASP A 209 -1.28 18.38 -22.25
CA ASP A 209 -1.14 19.76 -22.75
C ASP A 209 -0.37 19.80 -24.07
N ALA A 210 0.67 18.97 -24.23
CA ALA A 210 1.41 18.87 -25.48
C ALA A 210 0.55 18.31 -26.64
N ILE A 211 -0.18 17.21 -26.40
CA ILE A 211 -1.12 16.63 -27.39
C ILE A 211 -2.16 17.68 -27.79
N TRP A 212 -2.74 18.35 -26.80
CA TRP A 212 -3.76 19.36 -27.00
C TRP A 212 -3.25 20.53 -27.84
N ARG A 213 -2.09 21.11 -27.49
CA ARG A 213 -1.49 22.22 -28.24
C ARG A 213 -1.17 21.83 -29.68
N LEU A 214 -0.68 20.61 -29.93
CA LEU A 214 -0.42 20.14 -31.29
C LEU A 214 -1.69 20.08 -32.13
N TRP A 215 -2.82 19.70 -31.53
CA TRP A 215 -4.12 19.66 -32.21
C TRP A 215 -4.67 21.07 -32.49
N VAL A 216 -4.63 21.96 -31.50
CA VAL A 216 -5.15 23.34 -31.63
C VAL A 216 -4.33 24.18 -32.61
N THR A 217 -3.00 24.11 -32.53
CA THR A 217 -2.11 24.94 -33.37
C THR A 217 -2.11 24.51 -34.82
N ARG A 218 -2.19 23.20 -35.12
CA ARG A 218 -2.28 22.70 -36.51
C ARG A 218 -3.62 22.98 -37.17
N ALA A 219 -4.69 23.12 -36.41
CA ALA A 219 -6.03 23.27 -36.97
C ALA A 219 -6.48 24.74 -37.18
N GLY A 220 -5.75 25.74 -36.66
CA GLY A 220 -6.18 27.15 -36.71
C GLY A 220 -7.50 27.44 -35.95
N ARG A 221 -7.96 26.49 -35.13
CA ARG A 221 -9.30 26.51 -34.51
C ARG A 221 -9.27 27.22 -33.15
N ARG A 222 -9.51 28.55 -33.15
CA ARG A 222 -9.79 29.33 -31.93
C ARG A 222 -10.90 28.76 -31.01
N PRO A 223 -12.00 28.13 -31.49
CA PRO A 223 -12.99 27.54 -30.58
C PRO A 223 -12.46 26.32 -29.82
N ALA A 224 -11.35 25.70 -30.24
CA ALA A 224 -10.83 24.51 -29.59
C ALA A 224 -10.50 24.76 -28.12
N LEU A 225 -9.96 25.93 -27.75
CA LEU A 225 -9.69 26.30 -26.35
C LEU A 225 -10.93 26.27 -25.45
N ALA A 226 -12.13 26.55 -25.98
CA ALA A 226 -13.38 26.46 -25.22
C ALA A 226 -13.76 25.01 -24.89
N TRP A 227 -13.29 24.04 -25.68
CA TRP A 227 -13.52 22.60 -25.47
C TRP A 227 -12.51 21.95 -24.53
N ALA A 228 -11.41 22.64 -24.16
CA ALA A 228 -10.41 22.11 -23.25
C ALA A 228 -11.03 21.74 -21.88
N GLY A 229 -11.88 22.61 -21.35
CA GLY A 229 -12.61 22.37 -20.10
C GLY A 229 -13.51 21.15 -20.19
N TRP A 230 -14.27 21.02 -21.28
CA TRP A 230 -15.13 19.85 -21.52
C TRP A 230 -14.34 18.55 -21.70
N LEU A 231 -13.17 18.59 -22.34
CA LEU A 231 -12.29 17.43 -22.44
C LEU A 231 -11.78 17.01 -21.05
N SER A 232 -11.40 17.97 -20.19
CA SER A 232 -11.02 17.67 -18.81
C SER A 232 -12.17 17.04 -18.03
N VAL A 233 -13.38 17.57 -18.16
CA VAL A 233 -14.59 16.99 -17.54
C VAL A 233 -14.84 15.56 -18.06
N LEU A 234 -14.75 15.35 -19.37
CA LEU A 234 -14.94 14.03 -19.98
C LEU A 234 -13.90 13.02 -19.46
N LEU A 235 -12.62 13.39 -19.39
CA LEU A 235 -11.55 12.52 -18.88
C LEU A 235 -11.73 12.22 -17.39
N LEU A 236 -12.20 13.19 -16.60
CA LEU A 236 -12.53 12.97 -15.19
C LEU A 236 -13.69 11.98 -15.05
N VAL A 237 -14.78 12.19 -15.79
CA VAL A 237 -15.95 11.29 -15.78
C VAL A 237 -15.55 9.89 -16.25
N ALA A 238 -14.80 9.78 -17.34
CA ALA A 238 -14.31 8.50 -17.85
C ALA A 238 -13.41 7.80 -16.82
N GLY A 239 -12.51 8.55 -16.18
CA GLY A 239 -11.69 8.07 -15.07
C GLY A 239 -12.52 7.55 -13.91
N THR A 240 -13.50 8.31 -13.45
CA THR A 240 -14.42 7.92 -12.37
C THR A 240 -15.19 6.65 -12.72
N VAL A 241 -15.73 6.53 -13.93
CA VAL A 241 -16.48 5.34 -14.36
C VAL A 241 -15.58 4.11 -14.43
N VAL A 242 -14.37 4.24 -14.98
CA VAL A 242 -13.40 3.13 -15.04
C VAL A 242 -12.97 2.70 -13.64
N SER A 243 -12.60 3.65 -12.77
CA SER A 243 -12.22 3.35 -11.39
C SER A 243 -13.38 2.76 -10.58
N ALA A 244 -14.61 3.23 -10.76
CA ALA A 244 -15.78 2.66 -10.08
C ALA A 244 -16.05 1.22 -10.54
N ARG A 245 -15.94 0.94 -11.85
CA ARG A 245 -16.04 -0.42 -12.38
C ARG A 245 -14.94 -1.32 -11.80
N ASP A 246 -13.69 -0.87 -11.85
CA ASP A 246 -12.56 -1.66 -11.38
C ASP A 246 -12.68 -1.93 -9.87
N TYR A 247 -13.08 -0.94 -9.08
CA TYR A 247 -13.25 -1.11 -7.64
C TYR A 247 -14.47 -1.96 -7.27
N PHE A 248 -15.68 -1.55 -7.68
CA PHE A 248 -16.92 -2.17 -7.18
C PHE A 248 -17.30 -3.45 -7.92
N LEU A 249 -16.94 -3.59 -9.20
CA LEU A 249 -17.39 -4.72 -10.03
C LEU A 249 -16.29 -5.74 -10.32
N ARG A 250 -15.00 -5.39 -10.17
CA ARG A 250 -13.89 -6.31 -10.43
C ARG A 250 -13.12 -6.66 -9.16
N TRP A 251 -12.69 -5.66 -8.39
CA TRP A 251 -11.89 -5.85 -7.18
C TRP A 251 -12.72 -6.36 -6.01
N ALA A 252 -13.82 -5.69 -5.66
CA ALA A 252 -14.67 -6.07 -4.51
C ALA A 252 -15.18 -7.54 -4.53
N PRO A 253 -15.56 -8.13 -5.68
CA PRO A 253 -15.96 -9.54 -5.74
C PRO A 253 -14.79 -10.52 -5.90
N LEU A 254 -13.52 -10.07 -5.83
CA LEU A 254 -12.38 -10.99 -5.93
C LEU A 254 -12.49 -12.08 -4.84
N PRO A 255 -12.40 -13.37 -5.23
CA PRO A 255 -12.39 -14.50 -4.31
C PRO A 255 -11.29 -14.40 -3.26
N ASP A 256 -10.10 -13.99 -3.70
CA ASP A 256 -8.89 -13.93 -2.87
C ASP A 256 -9.04 -12.96 -1.68
N LEU A 257 -9.95 -11.98 -1.77
CA LEU A 257 -10.23 -11.06 -0.67
C LEU A 257 -10.83 -11.75 0.55
N TYR A 258 -11.49 -12.90 0.36
CA TYR A 258 -12.00 -13.71 1.47
C TYR A 258 -10.84 -14.17 2.39
N TYR A 259 -9.75 -14.63 1.78
CA TYR A 259 -8.55 -15.07 2.47
C TYR A 259 -7.72 -13.87 2.92
N ALA A 260 -7.56 -12.87 2.06
CA ALA A 260 -6.65 -11.77 2.32
C ALA A 260 -7.13 -10.79 3.41
N PHE A 261 -8.43 -10.76 3.68
CA PHE A 261 -9.04 -10.04 4.80
C PHE A 261 -9.52 -10.96 5.93
N ASP A 262 -9.03 -12.21 5.98
CA ASP A 262 -9.30 -13.16 7.07
C ASP A 262 -10.79 -13.37 7.36
N VAL A 263 -11.65 -13.31 6.35
CA VAL A 263 -13.11 -13.37 6.54
C VAL A 263 -13.52 -14.69 7.19
N GLY A 264 -12.96 -15.80 6.71
CA GLY A 264 -13.23 -17.12 7.27
C GLY A 264 -12.65 -17.32 8.67
N LEU A 265 -11.47 -16.76 8.95
CA LEU A 265 -10.90 -16.80 10.31
C LEU A 265 -11.76 -15.99 11.29
N TRP A 266 -12.28 -14.84 10.86
CA TRP A 266 -13.19 -14.03 11.65
C TRP A 266 -14.50 -14.77 11.98
N GLU A 267 -15.09 -15.46 11.00
CA GLU A 267 -16.28 -16.30 11.21
C GLU A 267 -16.00 -17.41 12.23
N ILE A 268 -14.93 -18.18 12.02
CA ILE A 268 -14.52 -19.27 12.92
C ILE A 268 -14.21 -18.74 14.33
N GLY A 269 -13.51 -17.61 14.44
CA GLY A 269 -13.18 -17.00 15.73
C GLY A 269 -14.43 -16.59 16.51
N GLN A 270 -15.41 -15.96 15.84
CA GLN A 270 -16.68 -15.60 16.48
C GLN A 270 -17.49 -16.84 16.90
N GLU A 271 -17.44 -17.91 16.12
CA GLU A 271 -18.13 -19.15 16.44
C GLU A 271 -17.51 -19.84 17.65
N ILE A 272 -16.19 -19.95 17.70
CA ILE A 272 -15.47 -20.45 18.86
C ILE A 272 -15.82 -19.60 20.09
N ALA A 273 -15.79 -18.27 19.94
CA ALA A 273 -16.14 -17.35 21.02
C ALA A 273 -17.55 -17.59 21.59
N ALA A 274 -18.51 -17.98 20.76
CA ALA A 274 -19.90 -18.25 21.16
C ALA A 274 -20.10 -19.58 21.92
N HIS A 275 -19.10 -20.46 21.96
CA HIS A 275 -19.20 -21.72 22.71
C HIS A 275 -19.05 -21.49 24.23
N PRO A 276 -19.62 -22.39 25.06
CA PRO A 276 -19.45 -22.33 26.51
C PRO A 276 -17.96 -22.40 26.91
N PRO A 277 -17.51 -21.62 27.91
CA PRO A 277 -16.16 -21.74 28.44
C PRO A 277 -15.82 -23.18 28.84
N GLY A 278 -14.69 -23.69 28.35
CA GLY A 278 -14.18 -25.02 28.68
C GLY A 278 -14.66 -26.16 27.77
N ALA A 279 -15.42 -25.86 26.70
CA ALA A 279 -15.67 -26.85 25.66
C ALA A 279 -14.33 -27.31 25.00
N PRO A 280 -14.11 -28.61 24.76
CA PRO A 280 -12.86 -29.09 24.18
C PRO A 280 -12.81 -28.80 22.67
N ILE A 281 -12.37 -27.59 22.32
CA ILE A 281 -12.22 -27.11 20.94
C ILE A 281 -10.73 -27.06 20.58
N TYR A 282 -10.41 -27.62 19.40
CA TYR A 282 -9.09 -27.66 18.82
C TYR A 282 -9.10 -27.00 17.44
N LEU A 283 -8.14 -26.11 17.17
CA LEU A 283 -8.04 -25.40 15.89
C LEU A 283 -6.67 -25.64 15.24
N THR A 284 -6.66 -25.93 13.94
CA THR A 284 -5.46 -26.14 13.13
C THR A 284 -5.56 -25.47 11.75
N PRO A 285 -4.44 -24.99 11.17
CA PRO A 285 -3.08 -24.95 11.72
C PRO A 285 -2.72 -23.60 12.37
N ARG A 286 -3.69 -22.69 12.47
CA ARG A 286 -3.47 -21.33 12.97
C ARG A 286 -3.36 -21.32 14.49
N SER A 287 -2.41 -20.53 14.98
CA SER A 287 -2.16 -20.33 16.39
C SER A 287 -3.17 -19.36 17.01
N ALA A 288 -3.35 -19.46 18.33
CA ALA A 288 -4.31 -18.66 19.06
C ALA A 288 -3.97 -17.15 19.10
N ASP A 289 -2.70 -16.81 18.89
CA ASP A 289 -2.19 -15.43 18.82
C ASP A 289 -2.39 -14.79 17.43
N HIS A 290 -2.97 -15.51 16.47
CA HIS A 290 -3.31 -14.93 15.17
C HIS A 290 -4.26 -13.72 15.37
N PRO A 291 -3.91 -12.51 14.89
CA PRO A 291 -4.58 -11.28 15.29
C PRO A 291 -6.10 -11.27 15.10
N THR A 292 -6.59 -11.77 13.96
CA THR A 292 -8.04 -11.80 13.66
C THR A 292 -8.80 -12.75 14.58
N LEU A 293 -8.19 -13.88 14.93
CA LEU A 293 -8.77 -14.88 15.81
C LEU A 293 -8.75 -14.38 17.26
N ALA A 294 -7.60 -13.89 17.72
CA ALA A 294 -7.42 -13.24 19.02
C ALA A 294 -8.49 -12.16 19.27
N PHE A 295 -8.66 -11.27 18.29
CA PHE A 295 -9.64 -10.21 18.37
C PHE A 295 -11.09 -10.71 18.46
N ALA A 296 -11.44 -11.81 17.78
CA ALA A 296 -12.80 -12.34 17.75
C ALA A 296 -13.28 -12.83 19.13
N TRP A 297 -12.43 -13.54 19.87
CA TRP A 297 -12.80 -14.07 21.19
C TRP A 297 -12.46 -13.14 22.36
N GLU A 298 -11.55 -12.16 22.21
CA GLU A 298 -11.30 -11.15 23.26
C GLU A 298 -12.41 -10.09 23.38
N THR A 299 -13.15 -9.86 22.30
CA THR A 299 -14.17 -8.79 22.27
C THR A 299 -15.55 -9.21 22.79
N GLN A 300 -15.75 -10.50 23.08
CA GLN A 300 -17.02 -11.04 23.55
C GLN A 300 -16.98 -11.36 25.06
N PRO A 301 -17.79 -10.69 25.89
CA PRO A 301 -17.89 -11.01 27.31
C PRO A 301 -18.40 -12.44 27.54
N GLY A 302 -17.68 -13.22 28.36
CA GLY A 302 -18.06 -14.61 28.65
C GLY A 302 -17.80 -15.57 27.49
N SER A 303 -16.96 -15.19 26.53
CA SER A 303 -16.58 -16.06 25.42
C SER A 303 -15.85 -17.32 25.91
N HIS A 304 -15.82 -18.33 25.03
CA HIS A 304 -14.96 -19.50 25.21
C HIS A 304 -13.49 -19.12 25.49
N GLY A 305 -13.02 -18.02 24.92
CA GLY A 305 -11.60 -17.66 24.85
C GLY A 305 -10.85 -18.49 23.80
N ALA A 306 -9.52 -18.40 23.83
CA ALA A 306 -8.67 -19.11 22.90
C ALA A 306 -8.83 -20.65 23.02
N PRO A 307 -9.07 -21.37 21.91
CA PRO A 307 -9.10 -22.83 21.89
C PRO A 307 -7.69 -23.41 22.02
N VAL A 308 -7.58 -24.74 22.13
CA VAL A 308 -6.29 -25.40 21.95
C VAL A 308 -5.90 -25.30 20.48
N THR A 309 -4.73 -24.72 20.19
CA THR A 309 -4.25 -24.61 18.80
C THR A 309 -3.05 -25.52 18.57
N PHE A 310 -2.96 -26.06 17.36
CA PHE A 310 -1.87 -26.95 16.95
C PHE A 310 -1.65 -26.84 15.44
N ASP A 311 -0.52 -27.35 14.94
CA ASP A 311 -0.25 -27.44 13.52
C ASP A 311 -0.38 -28.88 13.03
N GLY A 312 -1.57 -29.23 12.54
CA GLY A 312 -1.95 -30.56 12.04
C GLY A 312 -1.12 -31.07 10.87
N ARG A 313 -0.38 -30.18 10.19
CA ARG A 313 0.59 -30.58 9.16
C ARG A 313 1.76 -31.35 9.78
N HIS A 314 2.11 -31.03 11.03
CA HIS A 314 3.26 -31.58 11.73
C HIS A 314 2.86 -32.55 12.86
N ILE A 315 1.92 -32.14 13.69
CA ILE A 315 1.53 -32.84 14.93
C ILE A 315 0.01 -32.97 15.02
N PHE A 316 -0.50 -34.02 15.65
CA PHE A 316 -1.93 -34.16 15.93
C PHE A 316 -2.13 -34.51 17.41
N PRO A 317 -2.81 -33.67 18.21
CA PRO A 317 -3.05 -33.94 19.61
C PRO A 317 -4.06 -35.09 19.73
N LEU A 318 -3.62 -36.21 20.29
CA LEU A 318 -4.43 -37.41 20.51
C LEU A 318 -4.69 -37.61 22.00
N THR A 319 -5.97 -37.58 22.40
CA THR A 319 -6.39 -38.08 23.70
C THR A 319 -6.70 -39.58 23.57
N ALA A 320 -5.78 -40.44 24.00
CA ALA A 320 -5.92 -41.89 23.92
C ALA A 320 -6.94 -42.50 24.91
N GLY A 321 -7.46 -41.69 25.85
CA GLY A 321 -8.46 -42.09 26.84
C GLY A 321 -9.91 -41.86 26.40
N ARG A 322 -10.84 -42.25 27.26
CA ARG A 322 -12.25 -41.85 27.17
C ARG A 322 -12.38 -40.35 27.31
N ASN A 323 -13.32 -39.77 26.57
CA ASN A 323 -13.55 -38.35 26.58
C ASN A 323 -14.92 -38.03 27.20
N PRO A 324 -14.98 -37.33 28.35
CA PRO A 324 -16.23 -37.05 29.04
C PRO A 324 -17.14 -36.05 28.30
N GLN A 325 -16.61 -35.31 27.31
CA GLN A 325 -17.35 -34.33 26.51
C GLN A 325 -17.07 -34.55 25.03
N ALA A 326 -17.90 -34.02 24.14
CA ALA A 326 -17.63 -34.11 22.71
C ALA A 326 -16.48 -33.15 22.32
N GLU A 327 -15.43 -33.69 21.69
CA GLU A 327 -14.26 -32.96 21.17
C GLU A 327 -14.60 -32.37 19.78
N THR A 328 -14.33 -31.08 19.57
CA THR A 328 -14.51 -30.41 18.26
C THR A 328 -13.16 -30.04 17.67
N TYR A 329 -12.86 -30.56 16.48
CA TYR A 329 -11.65 -30.25 15.71
C TYR A 329 -12.01 -29.38 14.50
N ILE A 330 -11.55 -28.13 14.53
CA ILE A 330 -11.75 -27.16 13.46
C ILE A 330 -10.50 -27.17 12.58
N THR A 331 -10.68 -27.57 11.33
CA THR A 331 -9.60 -27.76 10.37
C THR A 331 -9.72 -26.74 9.26
N LEU A 332 -8.73 -25.87 9.08
CA LEU A 332 -8.64 -24.98 7.92
C LEU A 332 -8.12 -25.77 6.72
N GLU A 333 -9.03 -26.27 5.89
CA GLU A 333 -8.76 -27.27 4.85
C GLU A 333 -7.80 -26.78 3.77
N ASP A 334 -7.81 -25.48 3.46
CA ASP A 334 -6.91 -24.87 2.48
C ASP A 334 -5.46 -24.79 2.97
N GLU A 335 -5.25 -24.88 4.29
CA GLU A 335 -3.92 -24.79 4.91
C GLU A 335 -3.42 -26.12 5.47
N ASP A 336 -4.33 -26.93 6.05
CA ASP A 336 -4.04 -28.23 6.66
C ASP A 336 -4.69 -29.36 5.86
N PHE A 337 -3.97 -29.81 4.84
CA PHE A 337 -4.40 -30.93 3.99
C PHE A 337 -4.36 -32.28 4.70
N ARG A 338 -3.68 -32.39 5.85
CA ARG A 338 -3.32 -33.67 6.48
C ARG A 338 -4.35 -34.09 7.52
N THR A 339 -4.82 -33.16 8.34
CA THR A 339 -5.75 -33.46 9.43
C THR A 339 -7.05 -34.10 8.93
N ARG A 340 -7.60 -33.65 7.80
CA ARG A 340 -8.78 -34.26 7.17
C ARG A 340 -8.60 -35.72 6.77
N LEU A 341 -7.36 -36.15 6.51
CA LEU A 341 -7.01 -37.52 6.12
C LEU A 341 -6.78 -38.39 7.36
N LEU A 342 -6.19 -37.82 8.42
CA LEU A 342 -5.88 -38.52 9.67
C LEU A 342 -7.09 -38.70 10.58
N LEU A 343 -7.98 -37.70 10.65
CA LEU A 343 -9.12 -37.69 11.57
C LEU A 343 -10.00 -38.95 11.46
N PRO A 344 -10.39 -39.41 10.26
CA PRO A 344 -11.16 -40.64 10.13
C PRO A 344 -10.40 -41.92 10.53
N GLU A 345 -9.07 -41.93 10.41
CA GLU A 345 -8.23 -43.07 10.81
C GLU A 345 -8.04 -43.12 12.34
N LEU A 346 -7.81 -41.95 12.96
CA LEU A 346 -7.61 -41.84 14.41
C LEU A 346 -8.91 -41.93 15.19
N PHE A 347 -9.99 -41.33 14.66
CA PHE A 347 -11.31 -41.31 15.26
C PHE A 347 -12.38 -41.76 14.25
N PRO A 348 -12.57 -43.08 14.04
CA PRO A 348 -13.52 -43.60 13.07
C PRO A 348 -14.99 -43.22 13.33
N THR A 349 -15.32 -42.84 14.57
CA THR A 349 -16.64 -42.37 14.98
C THR A 349 -16.83 -40.86 14.82
N ALA A 350 -15.77 -40.11 14.47
CA ALA A 350 -15.88 -38.68 14.25
C ALA A 350 -16.70 -38.40 12.99
N THR A 351 -17.55 -37.37 13.07
CA THR A 351 -18.39 -36.93 11.95
C THR A 351 -18.12 -35.48 11.63
N VAL A 352 -18.34 -35.09 10.37
CA VAL A 352 -18.33 -33.68 9.98
C VAL A 352 -19.67 -33.10 10.38
N ASP A 353 -19.68 -32.27 11.42
CA ASP A 353 -20.89 -31.58 11.89
C ASP A 353 -21.20 -30.38 10.98
N ARG A 354 -20.15 -29.67 10.54
CA ARG A 354 -20.30 -28.47 9.72
C ARG A 354 -19.14 -28.25 8.76
N GLU A 355 -19.47 -27.64 7.62
CA GLU A 355 -18.51 -27.08 6.67
C GLU A 355 -18.69 -25.55 6.56
N VAL A 356 -17.58 -24.82 6.53
CA VAL A 356 -17.52 -23.39 6.21
C VAL A 356 -17.01 -23.28 4.78
N LEU A 357 -17.73 -22.54 3.94
CA LEU A 357 -17.41 -22.37 2.53
C LEU A 357 -16.82 -20.98 2.26
N ASP A 358 -15.88 -20.90 1.33
CA ASP A 358 -15.39 -19.62 0.81
C ASP A 358 -16.44 -18.95 -0.12
N ARG A 359 -16.12 -17.75 -0.62
CA ARG A 359 -16.99 -17.02 -1.56
C ARG A 359 -17.27 -17.75 -2.88
N GLN A 360 -16.50 -18.79 -3.21
CA GLN A 360 -16.68 -19.60 -4.41
C GLN A 360 -17.41 -20.91 -4.12
N GLY A 361 -17.81 -21.16 -2.87
CA GLY A 361 -18.46 -22.41 -2.45
C GLY A 361 -17.49 -23.57 -2.26
N ARG A 362 -16.17 -23.31 -2.19
CA ARG A 362 -15.17 -24.33 -1.87
C ARG A 362 -15.05 -24.45 -0.35
N THR A 363 -14.77 -25.64 0.16
CA THR A 363 -14.59 -25.86 1.59
C THR A 363 -13.37 -25.08 2.09
N TYR A 364 -13.62 -24.13 2.99
CA TYR A 364 -12.60 -23.36 3.68
C TYR A 364 -12.18 -24.03 4.98
N ALA A 365 -13.17 -24.48 5.77
CA ALA A 365 -12.93 -25.17 7.02
C ALA A 365 -13.98 -26.25 7.30
N ARG A 366 -13.61 -27.23 8.13
CA ARG A 366 -14.50 -28.28 8.61
C ARG A 366 -14.44 -28.43 10.11
N TYR A 367 -15.61 -28.75 10.68
CA TYR A 367 -15.80 -29.02 12.09
C TYR A 367 -16.04 -30.51 12.23
N TYR A 368 -15.04 -31.21 12.74
CA TYR A 368 -15.11 -32.64 13.05
C TYR A 368 -15.45 -32.81 14.52
N VAL A 369 -16.50 -33.57 14.82
CA VAL A 369 -16.94 -33.83 16.18
C VAL A 369 -16.69 -35.29 16.51
N ARG A 370 -15.88 -35.52 17.54
CA ARG A 370 -15.74 -36.83 18.19
C ARG A 370 -16.66 -36.86 19.40
N GLY A 371 -17.62 -37.78 19.42
CA GLY A 371 -18.57 -37.95 20.52
C GLY A 371 -17.89 -38.28 21.85
N ALA A 372 -18.62 -38.07 22.95
CA ALA A 372 -18.19 -38.48 24.29
C ALA A 372 -18.29 -40.02 24.43
N ASP A 373 -17.33 -40.62 25.15
CA ASP A 373 -17.15 -42.08 25.33
C ASP A 373 -17.05 -42.51 26.80
#